data_AF-A0A535TAD1-F1
#
_entry.id   AF-A0A535TAD1-F1
#
_cell.length_a   1.000
_cell.length_b   1.000
_cell.length_c   1.000
_cell.angle_alpha   90.00
_cell.angle_beta   90.00
_cell.angle_gamma   90.00
#
_symmetry.space_group_name_H-M   'P 1'
#
loop_
_entity.id
_entity.type
_entity.pdbx_description
1 polymer ?
#
loop_
_entity_poly.entity_id
_entity_poly.type
_entity_poly.pdbx_seq_one_letter_code
_entity_poly.pdbx_strand_id
1 'polypeptide(L)'
;GAVIISLNARTMRAANVMASFIILPMSVALQTEAALILLGRTEFLWGFAGLMLALAAILLRMGLNGFSREALLARDSGLHRPLQRAANALRASFQRRPGILRLLWWRRTALLVAAVGLPAGAAAGYVAGITGAIPAPVVRPALSTLIAAAGGGSQLDQALAIISHNLLAILLVAPLALITAGLSGFLLTFLPGFLLGFAASQSSWSIALTGIVPNGLVEIPVAIIAGGLALQIGAATIHMEASGGWTARVLAAGADYVRALRWLVPALIVAAVLEVRFG
;
A
#
# COMPACT_ATOMS: atom_id res chain seq x y z
N GLY A 1 26.38 -0.63 6.29
CA GLY A 1 25.33 -1.24 5.44
C GLY A 1 25.81 -1.37 4.01
N ALA A 2 25.69 -0.31 3.21
CA ALA A 2 26.04 -0.31 1.78
C ALA A 2 27.42 -0.90 1.44
N VAL A 3 28.47 -0.58 2.21
CA VAL A 3 29.84 -1.11 2.03
C VAL A 3 29.90 -2.64 2.23
N ILE A 4 29.19 -3.19 3.20
CA ILE A 4 29.17 -4.64 3.49
C ILE A 4 28.43 -5.39 2.38
N ILE A 5 27.37 -4.79 1.83
CA ILE A 5 26.59 -5.39 0.73
C ILE A 5 27.41 -5.30 -0.57
N SER A 6 28.13 -4.20 -0.82
CA SER A 6 28.95 -4.03 -2.04
C SER A 6 30.14 -4.98 -2.09
N LEU A 7 30.70 -5.38 -0.95
CA LEU A 7 31.77 -6.38 -0.87
C LEU A 7 31.31 -7.78 -1.31
N ASN A 8 29.99 -8.02 -1.37
CA ASN A 8 29.42 -9.28 -1.81
C ASN A 8 29.06 -9.29 -3.31
N ALA A 9 29.25 -8.18 -4.04
CA ALA A 9 29.05 -8.11 -5.49
C ALA A 9 30.30 -8.63 -6.23
N ARG A 10 30.11 -9.65 -7.08
CA ARG A 10 31.19 -10.26 -7.87
C ARG A 10 31.56 -9.48 -9.14
N THR A 11 30.76 -8.49 -9.53
CA THR A 11 30.99 -7.68 -10.74
C THR A 11 30.76 -6.20 -10.49
N MET A 12 31.56 -5.35 -11.15
CA MET A 12 31.47 -3.88 -11.07
C MET A 12 30.08 -3.34 -11.47
N ARG A 13 29.44 -3.98 -12.48
CA ARG A 13 28.11 -3.58 -12.95
C ARG A 13 27.01 -3.90 -11.93
N ALA A 14 27.07 -5.06 -11.28
CA ALA A 14 26.13 -5.44 -10.23
C ALA A 14 26.31 -4.58 -8.96
N ALA A 15 27.56 -4.26 -8.61
CA ALA A 15 27.86 -3.37 -7.49
C ALA A 15 27.29 -1.96 -7.69
N ASN A 16 27.42 -1.39 -8.90
CA ASN A 16 26.89 -0.06 -9.18
C ASN A 16 25.35 -0.02 -9.14
N VAL A 17 24.67 -1.00 -9.74
CA VAL A 17 23.20 -1.11 -9.69
C VAL A 17 22.70 -1.28 -8.25
N MET A 18 23.41 -2.10 -7.45
CA MET A 18 23.11 -2.30 -6.03
C MET A 18 23.28 -0.99 -5.23
N ALA A 19 24.36 -0.25 -5.47
CA ALA A 19 24.58 1.04 -4.83
C ALA A 19 23.46 2.03 -5.17
N SER A 20 23.08 2.15 -6.45
CA SER A 20 21.96 3.01 -6.87
C SER A 20 20.64 2.63 -6.19
N PHE A 21 20.37 1.33 -6.00
CA PHE A 21 19.15 0.84 -5.35
C PHE A 21 19.05 1.26 -3.87
N ILE A 22 20.18 1.54 -3.22
CA ILE A 22 20.23 2.04 -1.84
C ILE A 22 20.27 3.58 -1.82
N ILE A 23 21.05 4.19 -2.71
CA ILE A 23 21.29 5.64 -2.74
C ILE A 23 20.01 6.42 -3.08
N LEU A 24 19.22 5.97 -4.07
CA LEU A 24 18.02 6.68 -4.52
C LEU A 24 16.94 6.82 -3.43
N PRO A 25 16.54 5.75 -2.72
CA PRO A 25 15.60 5.87 -1.60
C PRO A 25 16.19 6.70 -0.45
N MET A 26 17.47 6.51 -0.14
CA MET A 26 18.15 7.25 0.93
C MET A 26 18.23 8.75 0.63
N SER A 27 18.40 9.16 -0.63
CA SER A 27 18.45 10.57 -0.99
C SER A 27 17.10 11.26 -0.80
N VAL A 28 16.00 10.59 -1.15
CA VAL A 28 14.63 11.11 -0.89
C VAL A 28 14.40 11.27 0.60
N ALA A 29 14.84 10.29 1.39
CA ALA A 29 14.69 10.35 2.82
C ALA A 29 15.51 11.51 3.43
N LEU A 30 16.80 11.65 3.06
CA LEU A 30 17.63 12.78 3.51
C LEU A 30 17.04 14.15 3.11
N GLN A 31 16.45 14.26 1.92
CA GLN A 31 15.75 15.49 1.51
C GLN A 31 14.54 15.79 2.41
N THR A 32 13.80 14.76 2.80
CA THR A 32 12.65 14.88 3.71
C THR A 32 13.09 15.30 5.11
N GLU A 33 14.17 14.70 5.62
CA GLU A 33 14.77 15.07 6.92
C GLU A 33 15.24 16.52 6.93
N ALA A 34 15.96 16.94 5.90
CA ALA A 34 16.43 18.31 5.74
C ALA A 34 15.26 19.30 5.73
N ALA A 35 14.15 18.97 5.05
CA ALA A 35 12.95 19.80 5.05
C ALA A 35 12.32 19.92 6.45
N LEU A 36 12.25 18.82 7.22
CA LEU A 36 11.74 18.84 8.59
C LEU A 36 12.58 19.73 9.53
N ILE A 37 13.91 19.69 9.38
CA ILE A 37 14.83 20.54 10.14
C ILE A 37 14.61 22.02 9.78
N LEU A 38 14.50 22.35 8.49
CA LEU A 38 14.28 23.72 8.03
C LEU A 38 12.95 24.31 8.50
N LEU A 39 11.92 23.46 8.63
CA LEU A 39 10.61 23.84 9.15
C LEU A 39 10.60 24.00 10.69
N GLY A 40 11.71 23.72 11.37
CA GLY A 40 11.83 23.82 12.83
C GLY A 40 11.06 22.74 13.59
N ARG A 41 10.75 21.61 12.93
CA ARG A 41 9.87 20.54 13.44
C ARG A 41 10.69 19.35 13.98
N THR A 42 11.51 19.61 14.99
CA THR A 42 12.46 18.63 15.56
C THR A 42 11.76 17.46 16.26
N GLU A 43 10.50 17.64 16.68
CA GLU A 43 9.65 16.64 17.32
C GLU A 43 9.39 15.40 16.44
N PHE A 44 9.46 15.52 15.12
CA PHE A 44 9.25 14.39 14.19
C PHE A 44 10.53 13.63 13.83
N LEU A 45 11.71 14.13 14.23
CA LEU A 45 13.00 13.52 13.86
C LEU A 45 13.14 12.09 14.40
N TRP A 46 12.63 11.82 15.60
CA TRP A 46 12.65 10.46 16.16
C TRP A 46 11.74 9.48 15.40
N GLY A 47 10.55 9.94 14.98
CA GLY A 47 9.65 9.15 14.14
C GLY A 47 10.25 8.89 12.76
N PHE A 48 10.88 9.91 12.17
CA PHE A 48 11.60 9.81 10.91
C PHE A 48 12.81 8.88 10.99
N ALA A 49 13.59 8.94 12.06
CA ALA A 49 14.70 8.02 12.34
C ALA A 49 14.20 6.57 12.46
N GLY A 50 13.06 6.35 13.12
CA GLY A 50 12.41 5.03 13.18
C GLY A 50 12.00 4.51 11.80
N LEU A 51 11.37 5.36 10.97
CA LEU A 51 11.01 5.05 9.58
C LEU A 51 12.24 4.69 8.75
N MET A 52 13.33 5.45 8.89
CA MET A 52 14.61 5.21 8.24
C MET A 52 15.23 3.88 8.64
N LEU A 53 15.14 3.52 9.92
CA LEU A 53 15.64 2.25 10.44
C LEU A 53 14.84 1.07 9.88
N ALA A 54 13.51 1.21 9.78
CA ALA A 54 12.64 0.23 9.14
C ALA A 54 12.95 0.07 7.64
N LEU A 55 13.06 1.20 6.91
CA LEU A 55 13.49 1.22 5.50
C LEU A 55 14.85 0.56 5.31
N ALA A 56 15.82 0.89 6.15
CA ALA A 56 17.15 0.30 6.12
C ALA A 56 17.11 -1.21 6.37
N ALA A 57 16.31 -1.68 7.34
CA ALA A 57 16.15 -3.11 7.62
C ALA A 57 15.49 -3.86 6.45
N ILE A 58 14.49 -3.26 5.81
CA ILE A 58 13.82 -3.82 4.62
C ILE A 58 14.80 -3.89 3.45
N LEU A 59 15.50 -2.80 3.14
CA LEU A 59 16.47 -2.72 2.05
C LEU A 59 17.65 -3.67 2.29
N LEU A 60 18.12 -3.80 3.53
CA LEU A 60 19.18 -4.73 3.91
C LEU A 60 18.73 -6.19 3.73
N ARG A 61 17.51 -6.55 4.17
CA ARG A 61 16.94 -7.89 3.95
C ARG A 61 16.69 -8.19 2.47
N MET A 62 16.27 -7.20 1.69
CA MET A 62 16.09 -7.32 0.24
C MET A 62 17.43 -7.55 -0.45
N GLY A 63 18.42 -6.69 -0.16
CA GLY A 63 19.75 -6.77 -0.76
C GLY A 63 20.38 -8.13 -0.49
N LEU A 64 20.45 -8.57 0.76
CA LEU A 64 21.09 -9.83 1.14
C LEU A 64 20.47 -11.08 0.48
N ASN A 65 19.15 -11.11 0.26
CA ASN A 65 18.46 -12.22 -0.41
C ASN A 65 18.47 -12.10 -1.95
N GLY A 66 18.69 -10.90 -2.49
CA GLY A 66 18.70 -10.62 -3.92
C GLY A 66 19.98 -11.04 -4.65
N PHE A 67 21.11 -11.21 -3.94
CA PHE A 67 22.44 -11.40 -4.56
C PHE A 67 22.82 -12.83 -4.95
N SER A 68 22.00 -13.85 -4.68
CA SER A 68 22.19 -15.19 -5.27
C SER A 68 21.89 -15.26 -6.78
N ARG A 69 21.68 -14.11 -7.44
CA ARG A 69 21.02 -13.93 -8.75
C ARG A 69 21.91 -13.88 -9.99
N GLU A 70 23.22 -14.12 -9.93
CA GLU A 70 23.94 -14.49 -11.15
C GLU A 70 23.43 -15.86 -11.69
N ALA A 71 22.87 -16.72 -10.83
CA ALA A 71 22.30 -18.01 -11.20
C ALA A 71 20.82 -17.98 -11.66
N LEU A 72 20.10 -16.87 -11.42
CA LEU A 72 18.66 -16.75 -11.76
C LEU A 72 18.39 -15.86 -12.97
N LEU A 73 19.18 -14.81 -13.20
CA LEU A 73 19.12 -14.06 -14.48
C LEU A 73 19.58 -14.91 -15.67
N ALA A 74 20.48 -15.88 -15.44
CA ALA A 74 20.85 -16.89 -16.42
C ALA A 74 19.75 -17.94 -16.70
N ARG A 75 18.78 -18.10 -15.78
CA ARG A 75 17.63 -19.02 -15.92
C ARG A 75 16.34 -18.34 -16.39
N ASP A 76 16.26 -17.01 -16.36
CA ASP A 76 15.11 -16.23 -16.83
C ASP A 76 15.23 -15.82 -18.32
N SER A 77 15.71 -16.73 -19.17
CA SER A 77 15.63 -16.61 -20.65
C SER A 77 14.19 -16.57 -21.19
N GLY A 78 13.18 -16.64 -20.31
CA GLY A 78 11.76 -16.79 -20.64
C GLY A 78 10.93 -15.52 -20.80
N LEU A 79 11.53 -14.34 -20.99
CA LEU A 79 10.82 -13.08 -21.27
C LEU A 79 10.05 -13.08 -22.61
N HIS A 80 10.12 -14.16 -23.40
CA HIS A 80 9.61 -14.19 -24.76
C HIS A 80 8.07 -14.13 -24.86
N ARG A 81 7.32 -14.43 -23.78
CA ARG A 81 5.84 -14.42 -23.78
C ARG A 81 5.22 -13.99 -22.43
N PRO A 82 5.35 -12.72 -22.02
CA PRO A 82 4.90 -12.25 -20.71
C PRO A 82 3.38 -12.34 -20.53
N LEU A 83 2.61 -11.99 -21.58
CA LEU A 83 1.14 -12.02 -21.55
C LEU A 83 0.58 -13.43 -21.35
N GLN A 84 1.16 -14.43 -22.01
CA GLN A 84 0.71 -15.82 -21.87
C GLN A 84 0.95 -16.34 -20.45
N ARG A 85 2.08 -15.96 -19.82
CA ARG A 85 2.35 -16.33 -18.43
C ARG A 85 1.40 -15.66 -17.46
N ALA A 86 1.12 -14.37 -17.64
CA ALA A 86 0.14 -13.65 -16.84
C ALA A 86 -1.26 -14.28 -16.97
N ALA A 87 -1.68 -14.60 -18.20
CA ALA A 87 -2.95 -15.28 -18.45
C ALA A 87 -3.00 -16.68 -17.80
N ASN A 88 -1.92 -17.45 -17.86
CA ASN A 88 -1.84 -18.77 -17.23
C ASN A 88 -1.85 -18.67 -15.70
N ALA A 89 -1.16 -17.69 -15.11
CA ALA A 89 -1.20 -17.43 -13.67
C ALA A 89 -2.61 -17.05 -13.21
N LEU A 90 -3.29 -16.20 -13.99
CA LEU A 90 -4.68 -15.82 -13.74
C LEU A 90 -5.61 -17.04 -13.83
N ARG A 91 -5.58 -17.79 -14.93
CA ARG A 91 -6.39 -19.02 -15.09
C ARG A 91 -6.13 -20.02 -13.95
N ALA A 92 -4.88 -20.23 -13.59
CA ALA A 92 -4.52 -21.11 -12.48
C ALA A 92 -5.07 -20.60 -11.14
N SER A 93 -5.08 -19.29 -10.90
CA SER A 93 -5.70 -18.72 -9.69
C SER A 93 -7.21 -18.91 -9.67
N PHE A 94 -7.89 -18.86 -10.82
CA PHE A 94 -9.32 -19.12 -10.90
C PHE A 94 -9.70 -20.62 -10.81
N GLN A 95 -8.88 -21.52 -11.34
CA GLN A 95 -9.19 -22.96 -11.42
C GLN A 95 -8.71 -23.79 -10.22
N ARG A 96 -7.54 -23.47 -9.64
CA ARG A 96 -6.83 -24.38 -8.71
C ARG A 96 -6.65 -23.82 -7.29
N ARG A 97 -6.97 -22.55 -7.03
CA ARG A 97 -6.75 -21.91 -5.72
C ARG A 97 -8.02 -21.95 -4.86
N PRO A 98 -7.89 -22.11 -3.53
CA PRO A 98 -9.03 -22.30 -2.63
C PRO A 98 -10.00 -21.10 -2.58
N GLY A 99 -11.15 -21.26 -1.93
CA GLY A 99 -12.15 -20.19 -1.75
C GLY A 99 -11.60 -18.95 -1.02
N ILE A 100 -12.29 -17.82 -1.12
CA ILE A 100 -11.81 -16.52 -0.62
C ILE A 100 -11.46 -16.54 0.88
N LEU A 101 -12.24 -17.23 1.70
CA LEU A 101 -11.98 -17.36 3.15
C LEU A 101 -10.62 -18.01 3.44
N ARG A 102 -10.27 -19.06 2.68
CA ARG A 102 -9.00 -19.77 2.85
C ARG A 102 -7.83 -18.95 2.28
N LEU A 103 -8.06 -18.19 1.21
CA LEU A 103 -7.07 -17.22 0.73
C LEU A 103 -6.79 -16.15 1.80
N LEU A 104 -7.83 -15.56 2.39
CA LEU A 104 -7.72 -14.57 3.44
C LEU A 104 -6.98 -15.15 4.66
N TRP A 105 -7.33 -16.37 5.09
CA TRP A 105 -6.65 -17.04 6.19
C TRP A 105 -5.15 -17.26 5.93
N TRP A 106 -4.80 -17.70 4.72
CA TRP A 106 -3.39 -17.87 4.32
C TRP A 106 -2.62 -16.56 4.19
N ARG A 107 -3.32 -15.43 4.05
CA ARG A 107 -2.75 -14.09 3.96
C ARG A 107 -3.02 -13.24 5.20
N ARG A 108 -3.42 -13.87 6.31
CA ARG A 108 -3.84 -13.19 7.54
C ARG A 108 -2.81 -12.21 8.10
N THR A 109 -1.52 -12.50 7.96
CA THR A 109 -0.46 -11.60 8.45
C THR A 109 -0.45 -10.28 7.69
N ALA A 110 -0.52 -10.33 6.35
CA ALA A 110 -0.58 -9.13 5.53
C ALA A 110 -1.90 -8.36 5.74
N LEU A 111 -3.02 -9.08 5.94
CA LEU A 111 -4.31 -8.48 6.28
C LEU A 111 -4.28 -7.79 7.64
N LEU A 112 -3.64 -8.38 8.65
CA LEU A 112 -3.51 -7.76 9.98
C LEU A 112 -2.66 -6.49 9.91
N VAL A 113 -1.57 -6.50 9.13
CA VAL A 113 -0.75 -5.30 8.89
C VAL A 113 -1.58 -4.20 8.22
N ALA A 114 -2.37 -4.55 7.20
CA ALA A 114 -3.30 -3.59 6.57
C ALA A 114 -4.36 -3.11 7.56
N ALA A 115 -4.92 -3.99 8.40
CA ALA A 115 -5.92 -3.64 9.39
C ALA A 115 -5.40 -2.68 10.45
N VAL A 116 -4.14 -2.83 10.88
CA VAL A 116 -3.47 -1.90 11.80
C VAL A 116 -3.25 -0.52 11.16
N GLY A 117 -3.18 -0.44 9.83
CA GLY A 117 -3.00 0.82 9.12
C GLY A 117 -4.04 1.88 9.50
N LEU A 118 -5.32 1.52 9.56
CA LEU A 118 -6.40 2.46 9.88
C LEU A 118 -6.28 3.07 11.29
N PRO A 119 -6.21 2.30 12.40
CA PRO A 119 -6.04 2.88 13.73
C PRO A 119 -4.68 3.57 13.92
N ALA A 120 -3.61 3.06 13.30
CA ALA A 120 -2.30 3.73 13.33
C ALA A 120 -2.35 5.08 12.60
N GLY A 121 -3.03 5.14 11.46
CA GLY A 121 -3.29 6.36 10.71
C GLY A 121 -4.11 7.34 11.54
N ALA A 122 -5.21 6.89 12.14
CA ALA A 122 -6.07 7.72 12.97
C ALA A 122 -5.35 8.31 14.19
N ALA A 123 -4.52 7.52 14.87
CA ALA A 123 -3.67 8.02 15.94
C ALA A 123 -2.66 9.06 15.42
N ALA A 124 -1.97 8.76 14.31
CA ALA A 124 -1.00 9.68 13.71
C ALA A 124 -1.64 10.99 13.24
N GLY A 125 -2.81 10.93 12.61
CA GLY A 125 -3.56 12.09 12.13
C GLY A 125 -4.07 12.96 13.28
N TYR A 126 -4.59 12.33 14.34
CA TYR A 126 -5.02 13.05 15.54
C TYR A 126 -3.86 13.76 16.22
N VAL A 127 -2.74 13.06 16.42
CA VAL A 127 -1.50 13.66 16.96
C VAL A 127 -1.01 14.80 16.06
N ALA A 128 -1.01 14.61 14.74
CA ALA A 128 -0.58 15.64 13.79
C ALA A 128 -1.44 16.91 13.86
N GLY A 129 -2.75 16.76 14.07
CA GLY A 129 -3.66 17.89 14.20
C GLY A 129 -3.52 18.63 15.53
N ILE A 130 -3.45 17.93 16.66
CA ILE A 130 -3.30 18.58 17.98
C ILE A 130 -1.93 19.25 18.17
N THR A 131 -0.88 18.70 17.55
CA THR A 131 0.49 19.26 17.63
C THR A 131 0.73 20.36 16.60
N GLY A 132 -0.16 20.52 15.61
CA GLY A 132 0.07 21.43 14.49
C GLY A 132 1.25 20.99 13.60
N ALA A 133 1.60 19.70 13.63
CA ALA A 133 2.64 19.07 12.83
C ALA A 133 2.49 19.40 11.34
N ILE A 134 1.25 19.25 10.86
CA ILE A 134 0.85 19.43 9.48
C ILE A 134 -0.14 20.60 9.47
N PRO A 135 0.20 21.71 8.79
CA PRO A 135 -0.70 22.85 8.70
C PRO A 135 -2.06 22.42 8.13
N ALA A 136 -3.14 22.82 8.80
CA ALA A 136 -4.50 22.51 8.34
C ALA A 136 -4.76 22.87 6.85
N PRO A 137 -4.20 23.95 6.27
CA PRO A 137 -4.35 24.22 4.83
C PRO A 137 -3.83 23.12 3.89
N VAL A 138 -2.92 22.25 4.34
CA VAL A 138 -2.40 21.12 3.53
C VAL A 138 -3.40 19.96 3.49
N VAL A 139 -4.13 19.73 4.58
CA VAL A 139 -5.06 18.59 4.72
C VAL A 139 -6.49 18.98 4.32
N ARG A 140 -6.86 20.25 4.51
CA ARG A 140 -8.20 20.79 4.19
C ARG A 140 -8.67 20.48 2.76
N PRO A 141 -7.84 20.60 1.70
CA PRO A 141 -8.25 20.24 0.35
C PRO A 141 -8.74 18.80 0.24
N ALA A 142 -8.00 17.85 0.82
CA ALA A 142 -8.36 16.43 0.82
C ALA A 142 -9.68 16.17 1.58
N LEU A 143 -9.87 16.82 2.73
CA LEU A 143 -11.12 16.73 3.48
C LEU A 143 -12.29 17.37 2.70
N SER A 144 -12.07 18.53 2.08
CA SER A 144 -13.11 19.21 1.29
C SER A 144 -13.49 18.44 0.04
N THR A 145 -12.56 17.74 -0.62
CA THR A 145 -12.88 16.89 -1.77
C THR A 145 -13.72 15.69 -1.36
N LEU A 146 -13.49 15.12 -0.18
CA LEU A 146 -14.31 14.03 0.35
C LEU A 146 -15.72 14.50 0.68
N ILE A 147 -15.85 15.66 1.34
CA ILE A 147 -17.14 16.25 1.68
C ILE A 147 -17.90 16.70 0.41
N ALA A 148 -17.21 17.31 -0.56
CA ALA A 148 -17.82 17.75 -1.81
C ALA A 148 -18.26 16.58 -2.70
N ALA A 149 -17.54 15.46 -2.68
CA ALA A 149 -17.94 14.23 -3.37
C ALA A 149 -19.23 13.62 -2.81
N ALA A 150 -19.55 13.90 -1.54
CA ALA A 150 -20.80 13.48 -0.90
C ALA A 150 -21.96 14.48 -1.07
N GLY A 151 -21.68 15.75 -1.39
CA GLY A 151 -22.66 16.84 -1.28
C GLY A 151 -23.29 17.37 -2.58
N GLY A 152 -22.86 16.93 -3.76
CA GLY A 152 -23.27 17.53 -5.05
C GLY A 152 -23.81 16.54 -6.07
N GLY A 153 -25.00 16.80 -6.62
CA GLY A 153 -25.59 16.04 -7.74
C GLY A 153 -26.75 15.12 -7.35
N SER A 154 -27.23 14.33 -8.31
CA SER A 154 -28.24 13.31 -8.02
C SER A 154 -27.64 12.18 -7.17
N GLN A 155 -28.49 11.41 -6.48
CA GLN A 155 -28.08 10.22 -5.72
C GLN A 155 -27.22 9.24 -6.56
N LEU A 156 -27.50 9.16 -7.87
CA LEU A 156 -26.71 8.33 -8.78
C LEU A 156 -25.32 8.91 -9.04
N ASP A 157 -25.19 10.23 -9.17
CA ASP A 157 -23.90 10.89 -9.40
C ASP A 157 -22.96 10.72 -8.19
N GLN A 158 -23.51 10.86 -6.98
CA GLN A 158 -22.78 10.63 -5.73
C GLN A 158 -22.31 9.18 -5.61
N ALA A 159 -23.21 8.20 -5.86
CA ALA A 159 -22.84 6.78 -5.85
C ALA A 159 -21.73 6.46 -6.85
N LEU A 160 -21.83 6.98 -8.07
CA LEU A 160 -20.82 6.77 -9.12
C LEU A 160 -19.48 7.43 -8.77
N ALA A 161 -19.50 8.63 -8.16
CA ALA A 161 -18.30 9.30 -7.69
C ALA A 161 -17.57 8.48 -6.61
N ILE A 162 -18.30 7.98 -5.60
CA ILE A 162 -17.75 7.13 -4.53
C ILE A 162 -17.16 5.84 -5.12
N ILE A 163 -17.94 5.13 -5.96
CA ILE A 163 -17.48 3.88 -6.60
C ILE A 163 -16.22 4.12 -7.42
N SER A 164 -16.21 5.16 -8.27
CA SER A 164 -15.08 5.43 -9.17
C SER A 164 -13.81 5.79 -8.39
N HIS A 165 -13.91 6.60 -7.33
CA HIS A 165 -12.78 6.96 -6.49
C HIS A 165 -12.19 5.74 -5.78
N ASN A 166 -13.04 4.94 -5.12
CA ASN A 166 -12.61 3.76 -4.36
C ASN A 166 -12.10 2.64 -5.28
N LEU A 167 -12.74 2.44 -6.43
CA LEU A 167 -12.30 1.46 -7.43
C LEU A 167 -10.93 1.86 -8.00
N LEU A 168 -10.74 3.13 -8.35
CA LEU A 168 -9.46 3.63 -8.86
C LEU A 168 -8.36 3.42 -7.81
N ALA A 169 -8.61 3.73 -6.55
CA ALA A 169 -7.65 3.50 -5.47
C ALA A 169 -7.23 2.03 -5.38
N ILE A 170 -8.18 1.10 -5.40
CA ILE A 170 -7.93 -0.36 -5.38
C ILE A 170 -7.22 -0.82 -6.66
N LEU A 171 -7.50 -0.23 -7.83
CA LEU A 171 -6.81 -0.61 -9.06
C LEU A 171 -5.36 -0.11 -9.10
N LEU A 172 -5.09 1.09 -8.56
CA LEU A 172 -3.75 1.67 -8.52
C LEU A 172 -2.85 1.07 -7.43
N VAL A 173 -3.42 0.60 -6.32
CA VAL A 173 -2.60 0.13 -5.19
C VAL A 173 -1.73 -1.08 -5.55
N ALA A 174 -2.22 -1.98 -6.41
CA ALA A 174 -1.53 -3.20 -6.82
C ALA A 174 -0.28 -2.95 -7.70
N PRO A 175 -0.35 -2.14 -8.78
CA PRO A 175 0.86 -1.78 -9.52
C PRO A 175 1.82 -0.93 -8.67
N LEU A 176 1.30 -0.03 -7.82
CA LEU A 176 2.14 0.72 -6.88
C LEU A 176 2.84 -0.20 -5.87
N ALA A 177 2.23 -1.33 -5.48
CA ALA A 177 2.82 -2.26 -4.53
C ALA A 177 4.09 -2.93 -5.08
N LEU A 178 4.19 -3.10 -6.41
CA LEU A 178 5.38 -3.62 -7.06
C LEU A 178 6.58 -2.67 -6.88
N ILE A 179 6.32 -1.37 -6.99
CA ILE A 179 7.33 -0.31 -6.94
C ILE A 179 7.68 0.04 -5.50
N THR A 180 6.67 0.06 -4.63
CA THR A 180 6.80 0.48 -3.22
C THR A 180 7.05 -0.66 -2.25
N ALA A 181 7.37 -1.85 -2.77
CA ALA A 181 7.55 -3.07 -1.98
C ALA A 181 6.38 -3.36 -1.01
N GLY A 182 5.16 -3.03 -1.43
CA GLY A 182 3.93 -3.25 -0.67
C GLY A 182 3.46 -2.10 0.20
N LEU A 183 4.26 -1.03 0.39
CA LEU A 183 3.89 0.11 1.22
C LEU A 183 2.56 0.75 0.77
N SER A 184 2.29 0.81 -0.54
CA SER A 184 1.01 1.31 -1.06
C SER A 184 -0.20 0.57 -0.46
N GLY A 185 -0.08 -0.75 -0.24
CA GLY A 185 -1.13 -1.56 0.37
C GLY A 185 -1.42 -1.18 1.82
N PHE A 186 -0.40 -0.79 2.59
CA PHE A 186 -0.58 -0.24 3.93
C PHE A 186 -1.18 1.18 3.89
N LEU A 187 -0.72 2.01 2.95
CA LEU A 187 -1.23 3.38 2.78
C LEU A 187 -2.72 3.42 2.43
N LEU A 188 -3.25 2.39 1.79
CA LEU A 188 -4.67 2.29 1.43
C LEU A 188 -5.59 2.33 2.66
N THR A 189 -5.16 1.83 3.82
CA THR A 189 -5.91 1.91 5.08
C THR A 189 -5.40 3.01 6.00
N PHE A 190 -4.08 3.26 5.99
CA PHE A 190 -3.47 4.30 6.80
C PHE A 190 -3.91 5.70 6.44
N LEU A 191 -4.00 6.05 5.15
CA LEU A 191 -4.30 7.42 4.73
C LEU A 191 -5.76 7.84 5.06
N PRO A 192 -6.80 7.01 4.80
CA PRO A 192 -8.14 7.31 5.29
C PRO A 192 -8.21 7.42 6.82
N GLY A 193 -7.51 6.53 7.54
CA GLY A 193 -7.37 6.62 9.00
C GLY A 193 -6.74 7.95 9.43
N PHE A 194 -5.66 8.37 8.77
CA PHE A 194 -4.99 9.65 9.03
C PHE A 194 -5.93 10.84 8.84
N LEU A 195 -6.69 10.88 7.75
CA LEU A 195 -7.67 11.93 7.50
C LEU A 195 -8.78 11.95 8.57
N LEU A 196 -9.27 10.78 8.97
CA LEU A 196 -10.25 10.65 10.06
C LEU A 196 -9.71 11.20 11.38
N GLY A 197 -8.50 10.80 11.79
CA GLY A 197 -7.88 11.25 13.02
C GLY A 197 -7.63 12.76 13.03
N PHE A 198 -7.18 13.29 11.89
CA PHE A 198 -6.97 14.73 11.71
C PHE A 198 -8.30 15.49 11.75
N ALA A 199 -9.37 14.97 11.12
CA ALA A 199 -10.70 15.58 11.22
C ALA A 199 -11.21 15.58 12.68
N ALA A 200 -10.96 14.51 13.43
CA ALA A 200 -11.35 14.38 14.83
C ALA A 200 -10.62 15.37 15.75
N SER A 201 -9.35 15.70 15.49
CA SER A 201 -8.62 16.70 16.29
C SER A 201 -9.13 18.13 16.06
N GLN A 202 -9.70 18.41 14.89
CA GLN A 202 -10.24 19.73 14.56
C GLN A 202 -11.70 19.92 14.97
N SER A 203 -12.40 18.82 15.26
CA SER A 203 -13.83 18.83 15.59
C SER A 203 -14.08 17.96 16.83
N SER A 204 -14.47 16.69 16.62
CA SER A 204 -14.59 15.66 17.64
C SER A 204 -14.62 14.28 17.00
N TRP A 205 -14.31 13.23 17.76
CA TRP A 205 -14.42 11.85 17.29
C TRP A 205 -15.85 11.49 16.86
N SER A 206 -16.87 12.02 17.53
CA SER A 206 -18.26 11.75 17.16
C SER A 206 -18.59 12.30 15.77
N ILE A 207 -18.21 13.54 15.47
CA ILE A 207 -18.46 14.18 14.16
C ILE A 207 -17.60 13.55 13.07
N ALA A 208 -16.35 13.18 13.38
CA ALA A 208 -15.47 12.57 12.41
C ALA A 208 -15.92 11.14 12.04
N LEU A 209 -16.42 10.37 13.02
CA LEU A 209 -16.93 9.02 12.77
C LEU A 209 -18.28 9.01 12.05
N THR A 210 -19.13 10.02 12.22
CA THR A 210 -20.42 10.08 11.49
C THR A 210 -20.24 10.07 9.98
N GLY A 211 -19.15 10.65 9.46
CA GLY A 211 -18.82 10.58 8.02
C GLY A 211 -18.26 9.23 7.54
N ILE A 212 -18.15 8.24 8.42
CA ILE A 212 -17.69 6.88 8.10
C ILE A 212 -18.79 5.84 8.31
N VAL A 213 -19.73 6.07 9.23
CA VAL A 213 -20.73 5.04 9.60
C VAL A 213 -21.58 4.52 8.43
N PRO A 214 -22.02 5.32 7.44
CA PRO A 214 -22.97 4.81 6.45
C PRO A 214 -22.35 3.74 5.52
N ASN A 215 -21.11 3.92 5.06
CA ASN A 215 -20.42 2.99 4.15
C ASN A 215 -19.24 2.22 4.78
N GLY A 216 -18.68 2.71 5.88
CA GLY A 216 -17.43 2.23 6.49
C GLY A 216 -17.48 0.78 6.95
N LEU A 217 -18.68 0.24 7.25
CA LEU A 217 -18.87 -1.19 7.56
C LEU A 217 -18.45 -2.11 6.40
N VAL A 218 -18.54 -1.63 5.16
CA VAL A 218 -18.18 -2.38 3.96
C VAL A 218 -16.85 -1.90 3.38
N GLU A 219 -16.60 -0.60 3.36
CA GLU A 219 -15.36 -0.05 2.79
C GLU A 219 -14.12 -0.44 3.59
N ILE A 220 -14.20 -0.48 4.92
CA ILE A 220 -13.05 -0.83 5.76
C ILE A 220 -12.59 -2.28 5.51
N PRO A 221 -13.47 -3.30 5.54
CA PRO A 221 -13.08 -4.65 5.16
C PRO A 221 -12.52 -4.75 3.74
N VAL A 222 -13.12 -4.04 2.78
CA VAL A 222 -12.66 -4.02 1.39
C VAL A 222 -11.25 -3.45 1.28
N ALA A 223 -10.99 -2.32 1.93
CA ALA A 223 -9.68 -1.66 1.97
C ALA A 223 -8.63 -2.53 2.67
N ILE A 224 -8.99 -3.22 3.76
CA ILE A 224 -8.08 -4.15 4.46
C ILE A 224 -7.71 -5.33 3.56
N ILE A 225 -8.69 -5.91 2.85
CA ILE A 225 -8.44 -7.05 1.96
C ILE A 225 -7.58 -6.62 0.76
N ALA A 226 -7.95 -5.53 0.10
CA ALA A 226 -7.16 -4.97 -1.00
C ALA A 226 -5.74 -4.61 -0.53
N GLY A 227 -5.61 -3.87 0.56
CA GLY A 227 -4.34 -3.45 1.14
C GLY A 227 -3.45 -4.63 1.54
N GLY A 228 -4.01 -5.66 2.17
CA GLY A 228 -3.28 -6.86 2.57
C GLY A 228 -2.82 -7.71 1.38
N LEU A 229 -3.65 -7.84 0.34
CA LEU A 229 -3.23 -8.53 -0.89
C LEU A 229 -2.17 -7.72 -1.66
N ALA A 230 -2.24 -6.39 -1.63
CA ALA A 230 -1.21 -5.52 -2.20
C ALA A 230 0.11 -5.60 -1.41
N LEU A 231 0.05 -5.66 -0.08
CA LEU A 231 1.22 -5.95 0.78
C LEU A 231 1.83 -7.30 0.43
N GLN A 232 1.02 -8.31 0.09
CA GLN A 232 1.50 -9.61 -0.36
C GLN A 232 2.19 -9.55 -1.73
N ILE A 233 1.73 -8.70 -2.66
CA ILE A 233 2.42 -8.42 -3.92
C ILE A 233 3.82 -7.85 -3.62
N GLY A 234 3.92 -6.88 -2.71
CA GLY A 234 5.20 -6.33 -2.25
C GLY A 234 6.10 -7.38 -1.57
N ALA A 235 5.55 -8.20 -0.68
CA ALA A 235 6.30 -9.28 -0.07
C ALA A 235 6.81 -10.30 -1.11
N ALA A 236 6.04 -10.54 -2.17
CA ALA A 236 6.43 -11.39 -3.30
C ALA A 236 7.53 -10.76 -4.16
N THR A 237 7.65 -9.43 -4.23
CA THR A 237 8.78 -8.78 -4.91
C THR A 237 10.05 -8.84 -4.08
N ILE A 238 9.93 -8.81 -2.75
CA ILE A 238 11.03 -8.86 -1.77
C ILE A 238 11.60 -10.27 -1.60
N HIS A 239 10.73 -11.27 -1.43
CA HIS A 239 11.15 -12.65 -1.15
C HIS A 239 11.22 -13.49 -2.42
N MET A 240 12.32 -14.23 -2.59
CA MET A 240 12.50 -15.20 -3.68
C MET A 240 12.02 -16.60 -3.31
N GLU A 241 11.55 -17.41 -4.26
CA GLU A 241 11.41 -18.86 -4.11
C GLU A 241 12.41 -19.59 -4.99
N ALA A 242 12.93 -20.73 -4.51
CA ALA A 242 13.85 -21.56 -5.27
C ALA A 242 13.20 -22.28 -6.46
N SER A 243 11.87 -22.50 -6.47
CA SER A 243 11.19 -23.42 -7.38
C SER A 243 10.37 -22.79 -8.52
N GLY A 244 10.37 -21.47 -8.70
CA GLY A 244 9.55 -20.83 -9.75
C GLY A 244 10.06 -19.49 -10.30
N GLY A 245 11.15 -18.94 -9.73
CA GLY A 245 11.65 -17.63 -10.12
C GLY A 245 10.80 -16.46 -9.59
N TRP A 246 11.32 -15.26 -9.73
CA TRP A 246 10.71 -14.03 -9.21
C TRP A 246 9.39 -13.70 -9.92
N THR A 247 9.38 -13.78 -11.24
CA THR A 247 8.22 -13.42 -12.07
C THR A 247 6.99 -14.30 -11.77
N ALA A 248 7.17 -15.61 -11.58
CA ALA A 248 6.05 -16.49 -11.31
C ALA A 248 5.36 -16.18 -9.98
N ARG A 249 6.15 -15.85 -8.94
CA ARG A 249 5.62 -15.50 -7.62
C ARG A 249 4.86 -14.18 -7.65
N VAL A 250 5.43 -13.17 -8.29
CA VAL A 250 4.80 -11.85 -8.45
C VAL A 250 3.51 -11.96 -9.28
N LEU A 251 3.53 -12.69 -10.41
CA LEU A 251 2.34 -12.95 -11.22
C LEU A 251 1.27 -13.73 -10.46
N ALA A 252 1.66 -14.69 -9.63
CA ALA A 252 0.72 -15.43 -8.79
C ALA A 252 0.06 -14.55 -7.72
N ALA A 253 0.83 -13.67 -7.06
CA ALA A 253 0.30 -12.72 -6.10
C ALA A 253 -0.64 -11.70 -6.77
N GLY A 254 -0.25 -11.19 -7.94
CA GLY A 254 -1.11 -10.32 -8.75
C GLY A 254 -2.38 -11.01 -9.24
N ALA A 255 -2.30 -12.29 -9.64
CA ALA A 255 -3.46 -13.07 -10.03
C ALA A 255 -4.46 -13.27 -8.87
N ASP A 256 -3.96 -13.54 -7.66
CA ASP A 256 -4.80 -13.63 -6.45
C ASP A 256 -5.50 -12.28 -6.16
N TYR A 257 -4.82 -11.15 -6.38
CA TYR A 257 -5.39 -9.81 -6.27
C TYR A 257 -6.51 -9.56 -7.28
N VAL A 258 -6.24 -9.81 -8.57
CA VAL A 258 -7.24 -9.66 -9.64
C VAL A 258 -8.45 -10.57 -9.40
N ARG A 259 -8.23 -11.79 -8.91
CA ARG A 259 -9.32 -12.68 -8.52
C ARG A 259 -10.16 -12.12 -7.37
N ALA A 260 -9.53 -11.47 -6.39
CA ALA A 260 -10.24 -10.85 -5.27
C ALA A 260 -11.16 -9.70 -5.70
N LEU A 261 -10.81 -8.98 -6.78
CA LEU A 261 -11.66 -7.91 -7.35
C LEU A 261 -13.09 -8.37 -7.66
N ARG A 262 -13.29 -9.65 -8.01
CA ARG A 262 -14.63 -10.24 -8.22
C ARG A 262 -15.56 -10.06 -7.01
N TRP A 263 -14.99 -9.96 -5.81
CA TRP A 263 -15.74 -9.78 -4.56
C TRP A 263 -15.64 -8.36 -4.03
N LEU A 264 -14.47 -7.70 -4.21
CA LEU A 264 -14.25 -6.33 -3.75
C LEU A 264 -15.10 -5.32 -4.54
N VAL A 265 -15.24 -5.49 -5.86
CA VAL A 265 -16.02 -4.57 -6.69
C VAL A 265 -17.50 -4.56 -6.32
N PRO A 266 -18.19 -5.72 -6.21
CA PRO A 266 -19.58 -5.73 -5.71
C PRO A 266 -19.72 -5.14 -4.30
N ALA A 267 -18.75 -5.38 -3.41
CA ALA A 267 -18.78 -4.81 -2.06
C ALA A 267 -18.68 -3.27 -2.10
N LEU A 268 -17.84 -2.69 -2.97
CA LEU A 268 -17.80 -1.24 -3.16
C LEU A 268 -19.12 -0.67 -3.69
N ILE A 269 -19.81 -1.38 -4.58
CA ILE A 269 -21.13 -0.97 -5.07
C ILE A 269 -22.12 -0.93 -3.90
N VAL A 270 -22.13 -1.97 -3.05
CA VAL A 270 -22.97 -1.99 -1.84
C VAL A 270 -22.63 -0.84 -0.90
N ALA A 271 -21.34 -0.58 -0.67
CA ALA A 271 -20.90 0.53 0.17
C ALA A 271 -21.42 1.89 -0.32
N ALA A 272 -21.31 2.17 -1.62
CA ALA A 272 -21.79 3.42 -2.19
C ALA A 272 -23.32 3.57 -2.14
N VAL A 273 -24.06 2.48 -2.30
CA VAL A 273 -25.53 2.48 -2.13
C VAL A 273 -25.91 2.77 -0.67
N LEU A 274 -25.16 2.24 0.29
CA LEU A 274 -25.37 2.54 1.72
C LEU A 274 -25.08 4.01 2.03
N GLU A 275 -23.99 4.56 1.49
CA GLU A 275 -23.63 5.98 1.65
C GLU A 275 -24.75 6.90 1.18
N VAL A 276 -25.22 6.70 -0.06
CA VAL A 276 -26.24 7.58 -0.65
C VAL A 276 -27.60 7.47 0.03
N ARG A 277 -27.87 6.36 0.72
CA ARG A 277 -29.16 6.11 1.39
C ARG A 277 -29.17 6.54 2.86
N PHE A 278 -28.03 6.47 3.54
CA PHE A 278 -27.94 6.62 5.00
C PHE A 278 -26.90 7.66 5.47
N GLY A 279 -26.05 8.17 4.58
CA GLY A 279 -25.15 9.30 4.81
C GLY A 279 -25.81 10.63 4.56
#